data_AF-A0A803NLU1-F1
#
_entry.id   AF-A0A803NLU1-F1
#
_cell.length_a   1.000
_cell.length_b   1.000
_cell.length_c   1.000
_cell.angle_alpha   90.00
_cell.angle_beta   90.00
_cell.angle_gamma   90.00
#
_symmetry.space_group_name_H-M   'P 1'
#
loop_
_entity.id
_entity.type
_entity.pdbx_description
1 polymer ?
#
loop_
_entity_poly.entity_id
_entity_poly.type
_entity_poly.pdbx_seq_one_letter_code
_entity_poly.pdbx_strand_id
1 'polypeptide(L)'
;MPAVFHILNLNFKQRQPASSKHGSVAVSVDLNAAAGNNNSTSWSKLVMGMYPPGTTIRTLTCSYCNIEQPPRAKHCHDCDKCVLQFDHHCVWLGTCIGQGNHCRFWWYILEETVLCLWTGFLYITFLKADIARAWWKVGLVILLLIILSISLIFLFLLLVFHSYLIMTNQTTFELVRRRRIPYLRGVAGRVHPFSDGVCRNIFVSAVNDRVCTGKASPPMRPATLPKKGKATAMKKQKNPKNALDKALSHQGIAFFFLLVYLDSMSSNVGIP
;
A
#
# COMPACT_ATOMS: atom_id res chain seq x y z
N MET A 1 -36.31 8.73 33.94
CA MET A 1 -35.62 8.59 35.24
C MET A 1 -35.67 7.12 35.67
N PRO A 2 -34.66 6.61 36.39
CA PRO A 2 -33.90 5.40 36.01
C PRO A 2 -33.83 4.30 37.08
N ALA A 3 -33.30 3.12 36.73
CA ALA A 3 -32.56 2.20 37.61
C ALA A 3 -31.79 1.17 36.72
N VAL A 4 -30.48 1.32 36.48
CA VAL A 4 -29.34 0.88 37.32
C VAL A 4 -29.06 -0.63 37.20
N PHE A 5 -27.98 -0.97 36.50
CA PHE A 5 -27.07 -2.06 36.89
C PHE A 5 -25.63 -1.62 36.61
N HIS A 6 -24.81 -1.70 37.66
CA HIS A 6 -23.45 -1.20 37.79
C HIS A 6 -22.42 -2.32 37.49
N ILE A 7 -21.30 -1.89 36.89
CA ILE A 7 -19.91 -2.35 37.08
C ILE A 7 -19.50 -3.75 36.60
N LEU A 8 -18.70 -3.77 35.53
CA LEU A 8 -17.37 -4.40 35.58
C LEU A 8 -16.32 -3.40 35.07
N ASN A 9 -15.50 -2.93 36.02
CA ASN A 9 -14.43 -1.97 35.83
C ASN A 9 -13.17 -2.72 35.37
N LEU A 10 -13.00 -2.91 34.06
CA LEU A 10 -11.75 -3.44 33.51
C LEU A 10 -10.76 -2.29 33.32
N ASN A 11 -9.90 -2.16 34.31
CA ASN A 11 -8.80 -1.23 34.41
C ASN A 11 -7.76 -1.54 33.31
N PHE A 12 -7.96 -0.99 32.10
CA PHE A 12 -6.97 -1.11 31.02
C PHE A 12 -5.79 -0.20 31.37
N LYS A 13 -4.79 -0.77 32.03
CA LYS A 13 -3.49 -0.15 32.29
C LYS A 13 -2.85 0.19 30.93
N GLN A 14 -3.07 1.41 30.48
CA GLN A 14 -2.53 1.98 29.26
C GLN A 14 -1.00 1.96 29.40
N ARG A 15 -0.33 1.02 28.72
CA ARG A 15 1.15 1.00 28.67
C ARG A 15 1.60 2.26 27.93
N GLN A 16 2.08 3.22 28.71
CA GLN A 16 2.85 4.37 28.25
C GLN A 16 4.04 3.86 27.41
N PRO A 17 4.20 4.24 26.14
CA PRO A 17 5.49 4.09 25.48
C PRO A 17 6.47 5.09 26.10
N ALA A 18 7.66 4.59 26.44
CA ALA A 18 8.73 5.32 27.10
C ALA A 18 9.02 6.68 26.46
N SER A 19 9.19 7.68 27.32
CA SER A 19 9.68 9.01 26.98
C SER A 19 11.11 8.91 26.40
N SER A 20 11.26 9.10 25.10
CA SER A 20 12.57 9.41 24.51
C SER A 20 12.80 10.92 24.57
N LYS A 21 13.68 11.35 25.47
CA LYS A 21 14.20 12.72 25.53
C LYS A 21 15.02 13.02 24.27
N HIS A 22 14.39 13.41 23.18
CA HIS A 22 15.02 14.15 22.08
C HIS A 22 13.94 15.02 21.43
N GLY A 23 13.97 16.32 21.71
CA GLY A 23 12.98 17.27 21.27
C GLY A 23 12.84 17.28 19.74
N SER A 24 11.60 17.17 19.26
CA SER A 24 11.29 17.49 17.87
C SER A 24 11.50 18.99 17.70
N VAL A 25 12.54 19.40 16.97
CA VAL A 25 12.66 20.79 16.54
C VAL A 25 11.51 21.05 15.57
N ALA A 26 10.52 21.82 16.02
CA ALA A 26 9.49 22.36 15.15
C ALA A 26 10.13 23.53 14.40
N VAL A 27 10.57 23.30 13.16
CA VAL A 27 10.90 24.41 12.27
C VAL A 27 9.57 24.92 11.72
N SER A 28 9.02 25.97 12.32
CA SER A 28 7.91 26.73 11.74
C SER A 28 8.46 27.51 10.54
N VAL A 29 8.33 26.96 9.34
CA VAL A 29 8.57 27.74 8.13
C VAL A 29 7.31 28.56 7.88
N ASP A 30 7.38 29.86 8.20
CA ASP A 30 6.32 30.81 7.87
C ASP A 30 6.35 31.10 6.36
N LEU A 31 5.29 30.73 5.65
CA LEU A 31 5.26 30.66 4.19
C LEU A 31 5.16 32.02 3.51
N ASN A 32 4.80 33.07 4.25
CA ASN A 32 4.86 34.45 3.74
C ASN A 32 6.31 34.92 3.50
N ALA A 33 7.30 34.31 4.16
CA ALA A 33 8.71 34.64 3.96
C ALA A 33 9.41 33.78 2.89
N ALA A 34 8.89 32.59 2.58
CA ALA A 34 9.51 31.66 1.63
C ALA A 34 9.10 31.91 0.16
N ALA A 35 7.95 32.56 -0.07
CA ALA A 35 7.46 32.91 -1.41
C ALA A 35 8.36 33.92 -2.15
N GLY A 36 9.25 34.64 -1.45
CA GLY A 36 10.21 35.57 -2.03
C GLY A 36 11.59 35.00 -2.36
N ASN A 37 11.87 33.72 -2.07
CA ASN A 37 13.22 33.17 -2.22
C ASN A 37 13.31 32.17 -3.38
N ASN A 38 13.95 32.58 -4.48
CA ASN A 38 14.18 31.81 -5.71
C ASN A 38 15.07 30.55 -5.52
N ASN A 39 15.50 30.25 -4.30
CA ASN A 39 16.41 29.15 -3.96
C ASN A 39 15.71 27.86 -3.44
N SER A 40 14.39 27.69 -3.65
CA SER A 40 13.72 26.46 -3.25
C SER A 40 14.22 25.26 -4.07
N THR A 41 14.96 24.37 -3.40
CA THR A 41 15.45 23.13 -4.01
C THR A 41 14.29 22.31 -4.61
N SER A 42 14.54 21.57 -5.70
CA SER A 42 13.56 20.67 -6.34
C SER A 42 12.83 19.78 -5.32
N TRP A 43 13.55 19.36 -4.28
CA TRP A 43 13.03 18.59 -3.15
C TRP A 43 12.00 19.32 -2.29
N SER A 44 12.27 20.56 -1.89
CA SER A 44 11.30 21.36 -1.14
C SER A 44 10.01 21.54 -1.94
N LYS A 45 10.09 21.81 -3.25
CA LYS A 45 8.89 21.92 -4.11
C LYS A 45 8.10 20.61 -4.17
N LEU A 46 8.77 19.46 -4.29
CA LEU A 46 8.12 18.15 -4.25
C LEU A 46 7.45 17.87 -2.90
N VAL A 47 8.13 18.20 -1.80
CA VAL A 47 7.60 18.06 -0.44
C VAL A 47 6.38 18.96 -0.24
N MET A 48 6.43 20.22 -0.69
CA MET A 48 5.31 21.16 -0.68
C MET A 48 4.11 20.61 -1.46
N GLY A 49 4.33 20.00 -2.63
CA GLY A 49 3.27 19.39 -3.43
C GLY A 49 2.60 18.18 -2.77
N MET A 50 3.19 17.62 -1.71
CA MET A 50 2.59 16.53 -0.93
C MET A 50 1.78 17.01 0.29
N TYR A 51 1.72 18.32 0.56
CA TYR A 51 0.93 18.91 1.63
C TYR A 51 -0.40 19.48 1.11
N PRO A 52 -1.52 19.36 1.87
CA PRO A 52 -2.70 20.16 1.60
C PRO A 52 -2.38 21.66 1.77
N PRO A 53 -2.96 22.54 0.95
CA PRO A 53 -2.80 23.99 1.12
C PRO A 53 -3.10 24.41 2.57
N GLY A 54 -2.21 25.19 3.19
CA GLY A 54 -2.37 25.69 4.56
C GLY A 54 -1.97 24.75 5.70
N THR A 55 -1.39 23.58 5.43
CA THR A 55 -0.82 22.73 6.48
C THR A 55 0.58 23.18 6.91
N THR A 56 0.84 23.21 8.22
CA THR A 56 2.15 23.51 8.77
C THR A 56 3.12 22.35 8.51
N ILE A 57 4.27 22.66 7.93
CA ILE A 57 5.30 21.68 7.58
C ILE A 57 6.04 21.32 8.86
N ARG A 58 5.92 20.07 9.29
CA ARG A 58 6.84 19.50 10.27
C ARG A 58 7.72 18.49 9.56
N THR A 59 9.00 18.82 9.39
CA THR A 59 10.00 17.85 8.95
C THR A 59 10.25 16.87 10.09
N LEU A 60 9.79 15.62 9.93
CA LEU A 60 10.13 14.56 10.87
C LEU A 60 11.40 13.88 10.38
N THR A 61 12.42 13.78 11.23
CA THR A 61 13.61 12.98 10.92
C THR A 61 13.41 11.56 11.40
N CYS A 62 13.79 10.58 10.56
CA CYS A 62 13.84 9.18 10.98
C CYS A 62 15.07 8.96 11.88
N SER A 63 14.88 8.50 13.11
CA SER A 63 15.98 8.19 14.03
C SER A 63 16.84 7.00 13.60
N TYR A 64 16.28 6.07 12.82
CA TYR A 64 16.97 4.85 12.36
C TYR A 64 17.79 5.11 11.10
N CYS A 65 17.20 5.79 10.11
CA CYS A 65 17.84 6.05 8.82
C CYS A 65 18.61 7.38 8.80
N ASN A 66 18.40 8.26 9.78
CA ASN A 66 18.95 9.62 9.81
C ASN A 66 18.67 10.44 8.53
N ILE A 67 17.44 10.31 8.03
CA ILE A 67 16.95 11.03 6.85
C ILE A 67 15.70 11.82 7.20
N GLU A 68 15.49 12.93 6.50
CA GLU A 68 14.24 13.68 6.57
C GLU A 68 13.12 12.87 5.92
N GLN A 69 12.10 12.54 6.71
CA GLN A 69 10.90 11.87 6.23
C GLN A 69 9.94 12.93 5.68
N PRO A 70 9.67 12.90 4.37
CA PRO A 70 8.60 13.73 3.81
C PRO A 70 7.25 13.26 4.36
N PRO A 71 6.17 14.05 4.16
CA PRO A 71 4.81 13.63 4.48
C PRO A 71 4.49 12.24 3.97
N ARG A 72 3.69 11.51 4.74
CA ARG A 72 3.21 10.16 4.39
C ARG A 72 4.34 9.10 4.31
N ALA A 73 5.60 9.47 4.53
CA ALA A 73 6.70 8.51 4.61
C ALA A 73 6.81 7.89 6.02
N LYS A 74 7.25 6.64 6.08
CA LYS A 74 7.46 5.93 7.35
C LYS A 74 8.62 4.95 7.26
N HIS A 75 9.33 4.76 8.37
CA HIS A 75 10.29 3.68 8.53
C HIS A 75 9.57 2.35 8.81
N CYS A 76 9.87 1.33 8.01
CA CYS A 76 9.46 -0.05 8.24
C CYS A 76 10.64 -0.79 8.87
N HIS A 77 10.42 -1.36 10.06
CA HIS A 77 11.43 -2.12 10.78
C HIS A 77 11.76 -3.44 10.10
N ASP A 78 10.75 -4.12 9.53
CA ASP A 78 10.92 -5.41 8.86
C ASP A 78 11.81 -5.27 7.60
N CYS A 79 11.70 -4.15 6.89
CA CYS A 79 12.51 -3.84 5.71
C CYS A 79 13.74 -2.96 5.99
N ASP A 80 13.94 -2.52 7.24
CA ASP A 80 14.97 -1.57 7.69
C ASP A 80 15.18 -0.37 6.74
N LYS A 81 14.07 0.23 6.29
CA LYS A 81 14.10 1.37 5.35
C LYS A 81 12.90 2.29 5.52
N CYS A 82 13.08 3.55 5.14
CA CYS A 82 11.96 4.47 4.95
C CYS A 82 11.30 4.26 3.58
N VAL A 83 9.97 4.32 3.58
CA VAL A 83 9.13 4.11 2.40
C VAL A 83 8.26 5.34 2.22
N LEU A 84 8.27 5.91 1.00
CA LEU A 84 7.39 7.03 0.61
C LEU A 84 5.94 6.56 0.51
N GLN A 85 5.01 7.40 0.95
CA GLN A 85 3.57 7.11 0.98
C GLN A 85 3.31 5.67 1.49
N PHE A 86 3.85 5.38 2.68
CA PHE A 86 3.86 4.02 3.22
C PHE A 86 2.43 3.52 3.42
N ASP A 87 2.11 2.36 2.84
CA ASP A 87 0.82 1.71 3.00
C ASP A 87 0.88 0.66 4.10
N HIS A 88 1.65 -0.41 3.87
CA HIS A 88 1.88 -1.47 4.83
C HIS A 88 3.15 -2.27 4.48
N HIS A 89 3.60 -3.10 5.41
CA HIS A 89 4.52 -4.20 5.09
C HIS A 89 3.67 -5.43 4.77
N CYS A 90 3.73 -5.90 3.53
CA CYS A 90 2.99 -7.08 3.11
C CYS A 90 3.82 -8.33 3.44
N VAL A 91 3.35 -9.10 4.41
CA VAL A 91 4.01 -10.34 4.85
C VAL A 91 4.03 -11.39 3.74
N TRP A 92 3.01 -11.41 2.88
CA TRP A 92 2.88 -12.36 1.76
C TRP A 92 3.92 -12.12 0.68
N LEU A 93 4.26 -10.86 0.42
CA LEU A 93 5.23 -10.46 -0.59
C LEU A 93 6.63 -10.21 -0.01
N GLY A 94 6.79 -10.25 1.31
CA GLY A 94 8.04 -9.94 2.00
C GLY A 94 8.58 -8.54 1.69
N THR A 95 7.70 -7.58 1.37
CA THR A 95 8.10 -6.22 0.97
C THR A 95 7.10 -5.17 1.43
N CYS A 96 7.54 -3.92 1.46
CA CYS A 96 6.64 -2.79 1.73
C CYS A 96 5.84 -2.42 0.49
N ILE A 97 4.57 -2.10 0.69
CA ILE A 97 3.72 -1.42 -0.27
C ILE A 97 3.72 0.08 0.05
N GLY A 98 3.90 0.91 -0.97
CA GLY A 98 3.91 2.36 -0.88
C GLY A 98 3.92 3.01 -2.26
N GLN A 99 4.37 4.27 -2.36
CA GLN A 99 4.22 5.08 -3.57
C GLN A 99 4.70 4.41 -4.86
N GLY A 100 5.83 3.69 -4.81
CA GLY A 100 6.48 3.14 -6.00
C GLY A 100 6.03 1.74 -6.42
N ASN A 101 5.04 1.15 -5.73
CA ASN A 101 4.50 -0.17 -6.09
C ASN A 101 3.03 -0.39 -5.71
N HIS A 102 2.30 0.64 -5.26
CA HIS A 102 0.91 0.48 -4.83
C HIS A 102 -0.01 0.11 -5.99
N CYS A 103 0.21 0.64 -7.20
CA CYS A 103 -0.59 0.31 -8.37
C CYS A 103 -0.32 -1.14 -8.84
N ARG A 104 0.94 -1.56 -8.92
CA ARG A 104 1.32 -2.97 -9.14
C ARG A 104 0.72 -3.92 -8.12
N PHE A 105 0.68 -3.54 -6.84
CA PHE A 105 0.05 -4.35 -5.81
C PHE A 105 -1.46 -4.53 -6.05
N TRP A 106 -2.15 -3.48 -6.52
CA TRP A 106 -3.54 -3.58 -6.91
C TRP A 106 -3.74 -4.51 -8.11
N TRP A 107 -2.89 -4.40 -9.15
CA TRP A 107 -2.91 -5.31 -10.30
C TRP A 107 -2.66 -6.76 -9.90
N TYR A 108 -1.69 -7.00 -9.01
CA TYR A 108 -1.44 -8.33 -8.43
C TYR A 108 -2.71 -8.92 -7.78
N ILE A 109 -3.45 -8.13 -6.99
CA ILE A 109 -4.70 -8.61 -6.37
C ILE A 109 -5.77 -8.89 -7.44
N LEU A 110 -5.88 -8.03 -8.46
CA LEU A 110 -6.83 -8.23 -9.54
C LEU A 110 -6.53 -9.52 -10.32
N GLU A 111 -5.27 -9.73 -10.71
CA GLU A 111 -4.81 -10.92 -11.43
C GLU A 111 -5.09 -12.20 -10.63
N GLU A 112 -4.76 -12.21 -9.33
CA GLU A 112 -5.08 -13.32 -8.43
C GLU A 112 -6.60 -13.57 -8.34
N THR A 113 -7.41 -12.51 -8.31
CA THR A 113 -8.88 -12.63 -8.29
C THR A 113 -9.40 -13.27 -9.58
N VAL A 114 -8.89 -12.84 -10.74
CA VAL A 114 -9.26 -13.38 -12.06
C VAL A 114 -8.83 -14.83 -12.19
N LEU A 115 -7.61 -15.17 -11.76
CA LEU A 115 -7.11 -16.55 -11.77
C LEU A 115 -7.94 -17.48 -10.88
N CYS A 116 -8.36 -17.01 -9.70
CA CYS A 116 -9.26 -17.78 -8.83
C CYS A 116 -10.62 -18.02 -9.49
N LEU A 117 -11.21 -17.00 -10.12
CA LEU A 117 -12.49 -17.14 -10.84
C LEU A 117 -12.38 -18.15 -11.98
N TRP A 118 -11.29 -18.06 -12.75
CA TRP A 118 -11.00 -18.98 -13.84
C TRP A 118 -10.88 -20.43 -13.36
N THR A 119 -10.09 -20.65 -12.31
CA THR A 119 -9.92 -21.97 -11.69
C THR A 119 -11.25 -22.53 -11.19
N GLY A 120 -12.10 -21.68 -10.60
CA GLY A 120 -13.45 -22.05 -10.17
C GLY A 120 -14.33 -22.49 -11.33
N PHE A 121 -14.28 -21.78 -12.46
CA PHE A 121 -14.97 -22.17 -13.69
C PHE A 121 -14.50 -23.54 -14.19
N LEU A 122 -13.19 -23.81 -14.19
CA LEU A 122 -12.63 -25.11 -14.57
C LEU A 122 -13.09 -26.24 -13.63
N TYR A 123 -13.18 -25.99 -12.33
CA TYR A 123 -13.68 -26.99 -11.37
C TYR A 123 -15.17 -27.28 -11.57
N ILE A 124 -15.98 -26.26 -11.84
CA ILE A 124 -17.42 -26.43 -12.09
C ILE A 124 -17.66 -27.17 -13.40
N THR A 125 -16.94 -26.81 -14.47
CA THR A 125 -17.03 -27.50 -15.77
C THR A 125 -16.55 -28.94 -15.66
N PHE A 126 -15.46 -29.19 -14.92
CA PHE A 126 -15.05 -30.53 -14.55
C PHE A 126 -16.22 -31.26 -13.89
N LEU A 127 -16.78 -30.79 -12.78
CA LEU A 127 -17.90 -31.46 -12.09
C LEU A 127 -19.15 -31.71 -12.97
N LYS A 128 -19.35 -30.96 -14.05
CA LYS A 128 -20.44 -31.20 -15.02
C LYS A 128 -20.13 -32.28 -16.06
N ALA A 129 -18.87 -32.48 -16.40
CA ALA A 129 -18.45 -33.42 -17.45
C ALA A 129 -18.41 -34.89 -16.95
N ASP A 130 -19.53 -35.61 -17.08
CA ASP A 130 -19.68 -37.08 -16.93
C ASP A 130 -19.89 -37.67 -15.49
N ILE A 131 -20.75 -38.68 -15.38
CA ILE A 131 -21.28 -39.26 -14.12
C ILE A 131 -20.50 -40.51 -13.68
N ALA A 132 -19.72 -41.15 -14.56
CA ALA A 132 -18.95 -42.36 -14.26
C ALA A 132 -17.67 -42.13 -13.42
N ARG A 133 -17.67 -41.11 -12.54
CA ARG A 133 -16.48 -40.72 -11.78
C ARG A 133 -16.40 -41.38 -10.42
N ALA A 134 -15.17 -41.73 -10.04
CA ALA A 134 -14.88 -42.15 -8.68
C ALA A 134 -15.28 -41.06 -7.68
N TRP A 135 -16.13 -41.42 -6.73
CA TRP A 135 -16.69 -40.54 -5.69
C TRP A 135 -15.64 -39.72 -4.94
N TRP A 136 -14.45 -40.29 -4.68
CA TRP A 136 -13.36 -39.58 -4.00
C TRP A 136 -12.79 -38.39 -4.81
N LYS A 137 -12.78 -38.47 -6.16
CA LYS A 137 -12.35 -37.35 -7.01
C LYS A 137 -13.34 -36.20 -6.93
N VAL A 138 -14.63 -36.52 -6.94
CA VAL A 138 -15.71 -35.53 -6.78
C VAL A 138 -15.61 -34.85 -5.41
N GLY A 139 -15.45 -35.64 -4.34
CA GLY A 139 -15.27 -35.12 -2.98
C GLY A 139 -14.05 -34.20 -2.86
N LEU A 140 -12.91 -34.58 -3.45
CA LEU A 140 -11.70 -33.75 -3.47
C LEU A 140 -11.93 -32.42 -4.20
N VAL A 141 -12.55 -32.42 -5.37
CA VAL A 141 -12.83 -31.19 -6.13
C VAL A 141 -13.80 -30.28 -5.39
N ILE A 142 -14.83 -30.83 -4.72
CA ILE A 142 -15.74 -30.04 -3.88
C ILE A 142 -14.98 -29.36 -2.73
N LEU A 143 -14.11 -30.08 -2.04
CA LEU A 143 -13.28 -29.51 -0.97
C LEU A 143 -12.39 -28.37 -1.49
N LEU A 144 -11.71 -28.58 -2.63
CA LEU A 144 -10.89 -27.55 -3.25
C LEU A 144 -11.72 -26.32 -3.68
N LEU A 145 -12.96 -26.53 -4.16
CA LEU A 145 -13.86 -25.44 -4.55
C LEU A 145 -14.31 -24.60 -3.33
N ILE A 146 -14.54 -25.24 -2.18
CA ILE A 146 -14.85 -24.55 -0.92
C ILE A 146 -13.67 -23.67 -0.49
N ILE A 147 -12.45 -24.23 -0.49
CA ILE A 147 -11.23 -23.48 -0.14
C ILE A 147 -11.01 -22.30 -1.10
N LEU A 148 -11.20 -22.54 -2.40
CA LEU A 148 -11.09 -21.51 -3.42
C LEU A 148 -12.12 -20.40 -3.23
N SER A 149 -13.37 -20.75 -2.85
CA SER A 149 -14.45 -19.79 -2.61
C SER A 149 -14.17 -18.90 -1.41
N ILE A 150 -13.65 -19.44 -0.31
CA ILE A 150 -13.22 -18.65 0.86
C ILE A 150 -12.09 -17.70 0.47
N SER A 151 -11.11 -18.19 -0.30
CA SER A 151 -9.98 -17.39 -0.78
C SER A 151 -10.44 -16.25 -1.69
N LEU A 152 -11.40 -16.52 -2.59
CA LEU A 152 -11.97 -15.54 -3.51
C LEU A 152 -12.72 -14.43 -2.76
N ILE A 153 -13.48 -14.76 -1.71
CA ILE A 153 -14.15 -13.75 -0.86
C ILE A 153 -13.12 -12.80 -0.25
N PHE A 154 -12.02 -13.35 0.30
CA PHE A 154 -10.96 -12.53 0.89
C PHE A 154 -10.27 -11.63 -0.15
N LEU A 155 -9.91 -12.19 -1.31
CA LEU A 155 -9.28 -11.43 -2.41
C LEU A 155 -10.19 -10.32 -2.93
N PHE A 156 -11.48 -10.61 -3.12
CA PHE A 156 -12.45 -9.63 -3.59
C PHE A 156 -12.62 -8.46 -2.61
N LEU A 157 -12.75 -8.76 -1.31
CA LEU A 157 -12.81 -7.71 -0.27
C LEU A 157 -11.53 -6.86 -0.24
N LEU A 158 -10.37 -7.49 -0.38
CA LEU A 158 -9.09 -6.78 -0.46
C LEU A 158 -9.00 -5.90 -1.71
N LEU A 159 -9.47 -6.38 -2.86
CA LEU A 159 -9.52 -5.64 -4.11
C LEU A 159 -10.41 -4.41 -4.00
N VAL A 160 -11.62 -4.55 -3.47
CA VAL A 160 -12.55 -3.43 -3.25
C VAL A 160 -11.93 -2.41 -2.29
N PHE A 161 -11.31 -2.87 -1.20
CA PHE A 161 -10.65 -2.01 -0.24
C PHE A 161 -9.50 -1.20 -0.85
N HIS A 162 -8.57 -1.84 -1.58
CA HIS A 162 -7.47 -1.12 -2.23
C HIS A 162 -7.95 -0.25 -3.39
N SER A 163 -9.03 -0.61 -4.08
CA SER A 163 -9.69 0.26 -5.07
C SER A 163 -10.16 1.55 -4.42
N TYR A 164 -10.85 1.46 -3.27
CA TYR A 164 -11.27 2.62 -2.49
C TYR A 164 -10.10 3.51 -2.06
N LEU A 165 -9.00 2.90 -1.59
CA LEU A 165 -7.79 3.63 -1.20
C LEU A 165 -7.18 4.42 -2.37
N ILE A 166 -7.05 3.78 -3.55
CA ILE A 166 -6.55 4.44 -4.77
C ILE A 166 -7.50 5.57 -5.19
N MET A 167 -8.81 5.31 -5.25
CA MET A 167 -9.81 6.30 -5.67
C MET A 167 -9.87 7.53 -4.76
N THR A 168 -9.51 7.39 -3.48
CA THR A 168 -9.50 8.48 -2.49
C THR A 168 -8.10 9.02 -2.18
N ASN A 169 -7.06 8.52 -2.85
CA ASN A 169 -5.65 8.85 -2.62
C ASN A 169 -5.25 8.72 -1.14
N GLN A 170 -5.65 7.61 -0.52
CA GLN A 170 -5.31 7.27 0.86
C GLN A 170 -4.47 6.02 0.91
N THR A 171 -3.73 5.86 2.00
CA THR A 171 -3.07 4.61 2.35
C THR A 171 -3.81 3.92 3.49
N THR A 172 -3.70 2.59 3.57
CA THR A 172 -4.13 1.78 4.71
C THR A 172 -3.59 2.36 6.03
N PHE A 173 -2.31 2.76 6.04
CA PHE A 173 -1.68 3.40 7.18
C PHE A 173 -2.41 4.66 7.63
N GLU A 174 -2.76 5.54 6.68
CA GLU A 174 -3.47 6.78 6.94
C GLU A 174 -4.88 6.56 7.44
N LEU A 175 -5.59 5.59 6.87
CA LEU A 175 -6.93 5.23 7.30
C LEU A 175 -6.93 4.66 8.72
N VAL A 176 -6.09 3.66 8.99
CA VAL A 176 -6.06 2.94 10.28
C VAL A 176 -5.45 3.79 11.40
N ARG A 177 -4.39 4.56 11.11
CA ARG A 177 -3.68 5.37 12.12
C ARG A 177 -4.00 6.85 12.07
N ARG A 178 -5.10 7.24 11.42
CA ARG A 178 -5.54 8.64 11.22
C ARG A 178 -5.35 9.53 12.45
N ARG A 179 -5.83 9.11 13.63
CA ARG A 179 -5.76 9.89 14.88
C ARG A 179 -4.34 10.16 15.38
N ARG A 180 -3.39 9.27 15.05
CA ARG A 180 -1.99 9.38 15.49
C ARG A 180 -1.16 10.25 14.56
N ILE A 181 -1.56 10.38 13.30
CA ILE A 181 -0.85 11.10 12.26
C ILE A 181 -1.07 12.61 12.42
N PRO A 182 -0.01 13.43 12.68
CA PRO A 182 -0.16 14.85 12.97
C PRO A 182 -0.94 15.64 11.92
N TYR A 183 -0.63 15.43 10.63
CA TYR A 183 -1.28 16.15 9.53
C TYR A 183 -2.74 15.70 9.25
N LEU A 184 -3.21 14.62 9.89
CA LEU A 184 -4.61 14.18 9.82
C LEU A 184 -5.35 14.40 11.15
N ARG A 185 -4.65 14.83 12.20
CA ARG A 185 -5.19 15.03 13.54
C ARG A 185 -5.99 16.33 13.58
N GLY A 186 -7.26 16.24 13.18
CA GLY A 186 -8.18 17.38 13.07
C GLY A 186 -8.99 17.37 11.77
N VAL A 187 -8.58 16.56 10.79
CA VAL A 187 -9.34 16.38 9.55
C VAL A 187 -10.51 15.43 9.80
N ALA A 188 -11.73 15.88 9.51
CA ALA A 188 -12.95 15.09 9.65
C ALA A 188 -12.84 13.74 8.91
N GLY A 189 -13.39 12.67 9.51
CA GLY A 189 -13.20 11.28 9.03
C GLY A 189 -13.60 11.04 7.57
N ARG A 190 -14.58 11.80 7.07
CA ARG A 190 -15.11 11.72 5.69
C ARG A 190 -14.40 12.64 4.69
N VAL A 191 -13.38 13.39 5.12
CA VAL A 191 -12.60 14.27 4.24
C VAL A 191 -11.32 13.56 3.81
N HIS A 192 -11.06 13.61 2.50
CA HIS A 192 -9.90 13.01 1.86
C HIS A 192 -8.93 14.12 1.40
N PRO A 193 -8.01 14.58 2.26
CA PRO A 193 -7.24 15.82 2.03
C PRO A 193 -6.23 15.74 0.87
N PHE A 194 -5.92 14.54 0.40
CA PHE A 194 -5.03 14.31 -0.74
C PHE A 194 -5.80 13.86 -1.99
N SER A 195 -7.13 13.77 -1.91
CA SER A 195 -7.96 13.35 -3.04
C SER A 195 -8.18 14.50 -3.99
N ASP A 196 -7.90 14.22 -5.25
CA ASP A 196 -7.82 15.20 -6.32
C ASP A 196 -8.85 14.93 -7.43
N GLY A 197 -9.85 14.11 -7.10
CA GLY A 197 -10.82 13.53 -8.01
C GLY A 197 -10.42 12.10 -8.44
N VAL A 198 -11.42 11.24 -8.65
CA VAL A 198 -11.23 9.80 -8.91
C VAL A 198 -10.28 9.56 -10.09
N CYS A 199 -10.53 10.20 -11.25
CA CYS A 199 -9.70 10.02 -12.44
C CYS A 199 -8.26 10.47 -12.22
N ARG A 200 -8.05 11.62 -11.54
CA ARG A 200 -6.71 12.14 -11.25
C ARG A 200 -5.96 11.23 -10.29
N ASN A 201 -6.64 10.72 -9.26
CA ASN A 201 -6.05 9.79 -8.30
C ASN A 201 -5.61 8.48 -8.95
N ILE A 202 -6.46 7.89 -9.81
CA ILE A 202 -6.12 6.67 -10.57
C ILE A 202 -4.93 6.93 -11.50
N PHE A 203 -4.96 8.03 -12.26
CA PHE A 203 -3.87 8.40 -13.17
C PHE A 203 -2.55 8.59 -12.41
N VAL A 204 -2.55 9.34 -11.31
CA VAL A 204 -1.36 9.57 -10.48
C VAL A 204 -0.83 8.26 -9.89
N SER A 205 -1.71 7.37 -9.42
CA SER A 205 -1.31 6.04 -8.93
C SER A 205 -0.61 5.23 -10.02
N ALA A 206 -1.15 5.21 -11.24
CA ALA A 206 -0.57 4.49 -12.38
C ALA A 206 0.74 5.12 -12.90
N VAL A 207 0.86 6.45 -12.86
CA VAL A 207 2.06 7.18 -13.33
C VAL A 207 3.18 7.15 -12.29
N ASN A 208 2.86 7.24 -11.00
CA ASN A 208 3.85 7.11 -9.93
C ASN A 208 4.55 5.74 -9.94
N ASP A 209 3.90 4.70 -10.46
CA ASP A 209 4.48 3.39 -10.72
C ASP A 209 5.38 3.33 -11.98
N ARG A 210 5.14 4.22 -12.97
CA ARG A 210 5.96 4.37 -14.18
C ARG A 210 7.29 5.11 -13.96
N VAL A 211 7.56 5.57 -12.73
CA VAL A 211 8.86 6.13 -12.32
C VAL A 211 9.96 5.02 -12.23
N CYS A 212 9.68 3.80 -12.67
CA CYS A 212 10.68 2.73 -12.81
C CYS A 212 11.39 2.65 -14.18
N THR A 213 11.16 3.57 -15.14
CA THR A 213 11.95 3.66 -16.39
C THR A 213 13.38 4.22 -16.21
N GLY A 214 13.91 4.22 -14.98
CA GLY A 214 15.34 4.49 -14.74
C GLY A 214 15.68 5.79 -13.99
N LYS A 215 14.70 6.56 -13.50
CA LYS A 215 14.97 7.63 -12.53
C LYS A 215 14.55 7.16 -11.14
N ALA A 216 15.53 6.97 -10.26
CA ALA A 216 15.28 6.69 -8.86
C ALA A 216 14.27 7.70 -8.29
N SER A 217 13.36 7.25 -7.40
CA SER A 217 12.67 8.19 -6.52
C SER A 217 13.73 9.16 -5.98
N PRO A 218 13.49 10.48 -5.99
CA PRO A 218 14.52 11.39 -5.54
C PRO A 218 14.99 10.89 -4.16
N PRO A 219 16.31 10.84 -3.92
CA PRO A 219 16.86 10.24 -2.71
C PRO A 219 16.48 11.10 -1.51
N MET A 220 15.76 10.53 -0.54
CA MET A 220 15.37 11.25 0.69
C MET A 220 16.60 11.96 1.25
N ARG A 221 16.48 13.26 1.53
CA ARG A 221 17.61 14.06 1.94
C ARG A 221 18.14 13.55 3.30
N PRO A 222 19.47 13.39 3.46
CA PRO A 222 20.06 13.19 4.78
C PRO A 222 19.66 14.35 5.70
N ALA A 223 19.33 14.07 6.95
CA ALA A 223 19.00 15.13 7.88
C ALA A 223 20.21 16.06 8.06
N THR A 224 20.02 17.37 7.84
CA THR A 224 21.04 18.37 8.18
C THR A 224 21.04 18.59 9.69
N LEU A 225 21.55 17.61 10.44
CA LEU A 225 21.86 17.74 11.86
C LEU A 225 23.37 17.95 12.03
N PRO A 226 23.82 18.80 12.98
CA PRO A 226 25.24 18.95 13.26
C PRO A 226 25.80 17.62 13.73
N LYS A 227 26.80 17.11 13.02
CA LYS A 227 27.44 15.82 13.30
C LYS A 227 28.04 15.83 14.71
N LYS A 228 27.45 15.09 15.65
CA LYS A 228 28.22 14.44 16.73
C LYS A 228 28.34 12.96 16.38
N GLY A 229 29.58 12.49 16.37
CA GLY A 229 30.06 11.35 15.61
C GLY A 229 29.30 10.03 15.79
N LYS A 230 29.05 9.37 14.67
CA LYS A 230 29.46 8.00 14.33
C LYS A 230 29.05 7.77 12.87
N ALA A 231 30.01 7.58 11.99
CA ALA A 231 29.75 7.24 10.60
C ALA A 231 29.17 5.81 10.55
N THR A 232 27.86 5.68 10.53
CA THR A 232 27.22 4.42 10.15
C THR A 232 27.23 4.36 8.63
N ALA A 233 27.89 3.33 8.10
CA ALA A 233 27.94 3.05 6.68
C ALA A 233 26.53 3.07 6.08
N MET A 234 26.34 3.83 4.98
CA MET A 234 25.14 3.72 4.15
C MET A 234 25.04 2.26 3.67
N LYS A 235 24.23 1.44 4.35
CA LYS A 235 23.93 0.08 3.90
C LYS A 235 23.31 0.18 2.52
N LYS A 236 23.99 -0.42 1.54
CA LYS A 236 23.54 -0.56 0.15
C LYS A 236 22.08 -0.97 0.13
N GLN A 237 21.22 -0.06 -0.33
CA GLN A 237 19.78 -0.23 -0.46
C GLN A 237 19.54 -1.48 -1.31
N LYS A 238 19.13 -2.61 -0.70
CA LYS A 238 18.78 -3.82 -1.46
C LYS A 238 17.60 -3.44 -2.35
N ASN A 239 17.83 -3.50 -3.67
CA ASN A 239 16.86 -3.11 -4.70
C ASN A 239 15.53 -3.86 -4.47
N PRO A 240 14.42 -3.19 -4.11
CA PRO A 240 13.15 -3.84 -3.78
C PRO A 240 12.38 -4.34 -5.01
N LYS A 241 12.92 -4.12 -6.22
CA LYS A 241 12.36 -4.54 -7.51
C LYS A 241 12.40 -6.06 -7.76
N ASN A 242 12.44 -6.89 -6.72
CA ASN A 242 12.75 -8.32 -6.88
C ASN A 242 11.67 -9.29 -6.38
N ALA A 243 10.75 -8.90 -5.49
CA ALA A 243 9.73 -9.81 -4.98
C ALA A 243 8.39 -9.65 -5.70
N LEU A 244 7.85 -8.42 -5.73
CA LEU A 244 6.59 -8.13 -6.44
C LEU A 244 6.76 -8.28 -7.95
N ASP A 245 7.88 -7.82 -8.52
CA ASP A 245 8.17 -7.99 -9.94
C ASP A 245 8.35 -9.47 -10.30
N LYS A 246 8.90 -10.30 -9.38
CA LYS A 246 8.93 -11.76 -9.57
C LYS A 246 7.53 -12.36 -9.51
N ALA A 247 6.72 -12.00 -8.51
CA ALA A 247 5.35 -12.48 -8.38
C ALA A 247 4.52 -12.16 -9.63
N LEU A 248 4.57 -10.90 -10.09
CA LEU A 248 3.93 -10.46 -11.34
C LEU A 248 4.51 -11.15 -12.57
N SER A 249 5.82 -11.46 -12.64
CA SER A 249 6.38 -12.21 -13.78
C SER A 249 5.91 -13.66 -13.84
N HIS A 250 5.77 -14.32 -12.67
CA HIS A 250 5.24 -15.68 -12.58
C HIS A 250 3.74 -15.71 -12.91
N GLN A 251 3.00 -14.67 -12.52
CA GLN A 251 1.58 -14.52 -12.86
C GLN A 251 1.33 -14.09 -14.30
N GLY A 252 2.20 -13.26 -14.90
CA GLY A 252 2.11 -12.89 -16.32
C GLY A 252 2.21 -14.09 -17.26
N ILE A 253 2.93 -15.14 -16.86
CA ILE A 253 2.93 -16.44 -17.53
C ILE A 253 1.55 -17.10 -17.42
N ALA A 254 0.94 -17.12 -16.23
CA ALA A 254 -0.41 -17.65 -16.03
C ALA A 254 -1.48 -16.85 -16.80
N PHE A 255 -1.35 -15.52 -16.88
CA PHE A 255 -2.23 -14.65 -17.64
C PHE A 255 -2.04 -14.82 -19.16
N PHE A 256 -0.81 -15.04 -19.63
CA PHE A 256 -0.56 -15.43 -21.01
C PHE A 256 -1.26 -16.75 -21.36
N PHE A 257 -1.15 -17.77 -20.50
CA PHE A 257 -1.89 -19.02 -20.69
C PHE A 257 -3.42 -18.82 -20.63
N LEU A 258 -3.91 -17.91 -19.79
CA LEU A 258 -5.32 -17.53 -19.76
C LEU A 258 -5.78 -16.89 -21.08
N LEU A 259 -5.03 -15.93 -21.62
CA LEU A 259 -5.36 -15.28 -22.89
C LEU A 259 -5.30 -16.26 -24.06
N VAL A 260 -4.27 -17.11 -24.13
CA VAL A 260 -4.14 -18.15 -25.17
C VAL A 260 -5.29 -19.16 -25.08
N TYR A 261 -5.72 -19.53 -23.88
CA TYR A 261 -6.85 -20.43 -23.70
C TYR A 261 -8.19 -19.77 -24.06
N LEU A 262 -8.42 -18.52 -23.67
CA LEU A 262 -9.62 -17.76 -24.05
C LEU A 262 -9.70 -17.58 -25.57
N ASP A 263 -8.58 -17.33 -26.24
CA ASP A 263 -8.48 -17.24 -27.70
C ASP A 263 -8.74 -18.60 -28.39
N SER A 264 -8.24 -19.69 -27.79
CA SER A 264 -8.53 -21.06 -28.23
C SER A 264 -10.01 -21.44 -28.04
N MET A 265 -10.67 -20.99 -26.97
CA MET A 265 -12.11 -21.17 -26.77
C MET A 265 -12.92 -20.32 -27.74
N SER A 266 -12.52 -19.06 -27.99
CA SER A 266 -13.15 -18.20 -29.00
C SER A 266 -13.05 -18.81 -30.40
N SER A 267 -11.93 -19.47 -30.71
CA SER A 267 -11.72 -20.17 -31.98
C SER A 267 -12.51 -21.47 -32.10
N ASN A 268 -12.93 -22.08 -30.98
CA ASN A 268 -13.76 -23.29 -30.95
C ASN A 268 -15.27 -23.01 -30.87
N VAL A 269 -15.68 -21.76 -30.63
CA VAL A 269 -17.06 -21.30 -30.82
C VAL A 269 -17.19 -20.77 -32.24
N GLY A 270 -17.06 -21.68 -33.21
CA GLY A 270 -17.54 -21.44 -34.57
C GLY A 270 -19.04 -21.24 -34.52
N ILE A 271 -19.48 -20.00 -34.76
CA ILE A 271 -20.88 -19.68 -35.07
C ILE A 271 -21.21 -20.43 -36.38
N PRO A 272 -22.25 -21.29 -36.43
CA PRO A 272 -22.71 -21.88 -37.68
C PRO A 272 -23.25 -20.81 -38.65
#